data_AF-W7Q6X1-F1
#
_entry.id   AF-W7Q6X1-F1
#
_cell.length_a   1.000
_cell.length_b   1.000
_cell.length_c   1.000
_cell.angle_alpha   90.00
_cell.angle_beta   90.00
_cell.angle_gamma   90.00
#
_symmetry.space_group_name_H-M   'P 1'
#
loop_
_entity.id
_entity.type
_entity.pdbx_description
1 polymer ?
#
loop_
_entity_poly.entity_id
_entity_poly.type
_entity_poly.pdbx_seq_one_letter_code
_entity_poly.pdbx_strand_id
1 'polypeptide(L)'
;MILATLLALAVALWYLVSHLVRGDQGIDWYAAAAPCELHRTSCQAMLGGARYLSLAVDAPGGIRALDLLPLTVTLEGVEATAVHVDFVGREMDMGLHRFPLEAQDNGRYEGVAQVPICTEATMPCLPRSW
;
A
#
# COMPACT_ATOMS: atom_id res chain seq x y z
N MET A 1 -40.19 -14.18 27.51
CA MET A 1 -39.77 -14.48 26.12
C MET A 1 -39.19 -13.25 25.42
N ILE A 2 -39.89 -12.11 25.42
CA ILE A 2 -39.44 -10.86 24.74
C ILE A 2 -38.09 -10.33 25.25
N LEU A 3 -37.85 -10.35 26.57
CA LEU A 3 -36.58 -9.89 27.17
C LEU A 3 -35.38 -10.74 26.74
N ALA A 4 -35.56 -12.06 26.67
CA ALA A 4 -34.51 -12.98 26.24
C ALA A 4 -34.18 -12.81 24.76
N THR A 5 -35.20 -12.60 23.91
CA THR A 5 -34.99 -12.34 22.49
C THR A 5 -34.31 -11.00 22.25
N LEU A 6 -34.65 -9.95 23.01
CA LEU A 6 -33.99 -8.65 22.91
C LEU A 6 -32.52 -8.72 23.35
N LEU A 7 -32.23 -9.44 24.42
CA LEU A 7 -30.85 -9.63 24.89
C LEU A 7 -30.01 -10.40 23.86
N ALA A 8 -30.57 -11.48 23.29
CA ALA A 8 -29.91 -12.25 22.25
C ALA A 8 -29.62 -11.39 21.00
N LEU A 9 -30.58 -10.57 20.57
CA LEU A 9 -30.41 -9.64 19.46
C LEU A 9 -29.33 -8.59 19.76
N ALA A 10 -29.31 -8.04 20.97
CA ALA A 10 -28.30 -7.05 21.37
C ALA A 10 -26.88 -7.64 21.33
N VAL A 11 -26.70 -8.88 21.84
CA VAL A 11 -25.40 -9.57 21.80
C VAL A 11 -24.99 -9.91 20.37
N ALA A 12 -25.92 -10.39 19.53
CA ALA A 12 -25.66 -10.69 18.13
C ALA A 12 -25.27 -9.43 17.35
N LEU A 13 -25.97 -8.32 17.57
CA LEU A 13 -25.69 -7.04 16.93
C LEU A 13 -24.33 -6.49 17.39
N TRP A 14 -24.05 -6.55 18.70
CA TRP A 14 -22.74 -6.18 19.25
C TRP A 14 -21.63 -7.00 18.63
N TYR A 15 -21.79 -8.32 18.55
CA TYR A 15 -20.80 -9.21 17.95
C TYR A 15 -20.56 -8.84 16.48
N LEU A 16 -21.63 -8.67 15.70
CA LEU A 16 -21.55 -8.29 14.29
C LEU A 16 -20.84 -6.95 14.10
N VAL A 17 -21.25 -5.91 14.84
CA VAL A 17 -20.61 -4.58 14.79
C VAL A 17 -19.14 -4.69 15.20
N SER A 18 -18.85 -5.42 16.26
CA SER A 18 -17.49 -5.57 16.77
C SER A 18 -16.56 -6.26 15.77
N HIS A 19 -17.09 -7.19 14.97
CA HIS A 19 -16.37 -7.92 13.93
C HIS A 19 -16.21 -7.07 12.67
N LEU A 20 -17.23 -6.28 12.30
CA LEU A 20 -17.16 -5.35 11.18
C LEU A 20 -16.16 -4.22 11.44
N VAL A 21 -16.16 -3.66 12.65
CA VAL A 21 -15.28 -2.54 13.01
C VAL A 21 -13.81 -2.98 13.18
N ARG A 22 -13.56 -4.26 13.48
CA ARG A 22 -12.19 -4.78 13.67
C ARG A 22 -11.36 -4.92 12.39
N GLY A 23 -11.99 -4.88 11.21
CA GLY A 23 -11.32 -5.06 9.93
C GLY A 23 -10.20 -4.05 9.64
N ASP A 24 -10.31 -2.83 10.18
CA ASP A 24 -9.40 -1.72 9.85
C ASP A 24 -8.52 -1.25 11.03
N GLN A 25 -8.57 -1.92 12.19
CA GLN A 25 -7.91 -1.47 13.44
C GLN A 25 -6.39 -1.73 13.51
N GLY A 26 -5.75 -2.04 12.38
CA GLY A 26 -4.31 -2.39 12.34
C GLY A 26 -3.48 -1.52 11.40
N ILE A 27 -4.02 -0.41 10.90
CA ILE A 27 -3.35 0.43 9.89
C ILE A 27 -2.91 1.75 10.53
N ASP A 28 -1.63 1.86 10.86
CA ASP A 28 -1.00 3.12 11.24
C ASP A 28 -0.54 3.87 9.99
N TRP A 29 -1.04 5.08 9.80
CA TRP A 29 -0.68 5.94 8.68
C TRP A 29 0.46 6.89 9.05
N TYR A 30 1.55 6.85 8.28
CA TYR A 30 2.70 7.74 8.45
C TYR A 30 2.89 8.61 7.19
N ALA A 31 3.08 9.91 7.39
CA ALA A 31 3.34 10.83 6.30
C ALA A 31 4.84 10.82 5.93
N ALA A 32 5.13 10.96 4.64
CA ALA A 32 6.50 11.20 4.17
C ALA A 32 7.00 12.58 4.60
N ALA A 33 8.30 12.67 4.88
CA ALA A 33 8.97 13.94 5.14
C ALA A 33 8.95 14.81 3.87
N ALA A 34 8.45 16.05 3.99
CA ALA A 34 8.41 17.00 2.89
C ALA A 34 9.72 17.80 2.77
N PRO A 35 10.15 18.19 1.55
CA PRO A 35 9.56 17.85 0.25
C PRO A 35 9.96 16.44 -0.21
N CYS A 36 8.98 15.64 -0.65
CA CYS A 36 9.20 14.32 -1.22
C CYS A 36 8.85 14.35 -2.71
N GLU A 37 9.88 14.32 -3.55
CA GLU A 37 9.78 14.26 -5.01
C GLU A 37 10.45 12.97 -5.49
N LEU A 38 9.67 11.90 -5.55
CA LEU A 38 10.16 10.53 -5.74
C LEU A 38 10.98 10.37 -7.03
N HIS A 39 10.69 11.14 -8.07
CA HIS A 39 11.42 11.12 -9.34
C HIS A 39 12.82 11.75 -9.28
N ARG A 40 13.14 12.50 -8.21
CA ARG A 40 14.44 13.19 -8.06
C ARG A 40 15.30 12.57 -6.97
N THR A 41 14.68 12.23 -5.84
CA THR A 41 15.38 11.75 -4.64
C THR A 41 14.54 10.73 -3.91
N SER A 42 15.19 9.86 -3.13
CA SER A 42 14.46 8.95 -2.25
C SER A 42 13.61 9.73 -1.24
N CYS A 43 12.38 9.26 -1.05
CA CYS A 43 11.46 9.79 -0.06
C CYS A 43 11.57 9.01 1.24
N GLN A 44 11.58 9.70 2.38
CA GLN A 44 11.70 9.06 3.68
C GLN A 44 10.46 9.31 4.54
N ALA A 45 10.09 8.35 5.38
CA ALA A 45 9.02 8.45 6.36
C ALA A 45 9.51 7.93 7.73
N MET A 46 9.16 8.63 8.80
CA MET A 46 9.39 8.16 10.17
C MET A 46 8.19 7.36 10.65
N LEU A 47 8.41 6.10 11.03
CA LEU A 47 7.37 5.21 11.57
C LEU A 47 7.21 5.36 13.09
N GLY A 48 7.75 6.45 13.67
CA GLY A 48 7.77 6.70 15.11
C GLY A 48 8.93 5.99 15.84
N GLY A 49 9.52 6.67 16.83
CA GLY A 49 10.75 6.22 17.49
C GLY A 49 11.98 6.35 16.57
N ALA A 50 12.91 5.38 16.64
CA ALA A 50 14.10 5.30 15.80
C ALA A 50 13.89 4.40 14.56
N ARG A 51 12.69 4.45 13.96
CA ARG A 51 12.28 3.59 12.84
C ARG A 51 12.05 4.43 11.58
N TYR A 52 12.66 4.02 10.48
CA TYR A 52 12.64 4.77 9.23
C TYR A 52 12.30 3.89 8.04
N LEU A 53 11.60 4.48 7.07
CA LEU A 53 11.32 3.90 5.78
C LEU A 53 11.85 4.86 4.72
N SER A 54 12.61 4.35 3.76
CA SER A 54 13.06 5.08 2.58
C SER A 54 12.53 4.36 1.34
N LEU A 55 11.94 5.12 0.41
CA LEU A 55 11.47 4.65 -0.90
C LEU A 55 12.25 5.39 -1.99
N ALA A 56 12.88 4.64 -2.88
CA ALA A 56 13.56 5.15 -4.05
C ALA A 56 13.00 4.48 -5.32
N VAL A 57 12.93 5.25 -6.40
CA VAL A 57 12.62 4.72 -7.74
C VAL A 57 13.76 5.09 -8.67
N ASP A 58 14.18 4.15 -9.51
CA ASP A 58 15.14 4.41 -10.57
C ASP A 58 14.39 4.80 -11.84
N ALA A 59 14.13 6.10 -12.01
CA ALA A 59 13.41 6.65 -13.15
C ALA A 59 14.07 7.97 -13.64
N PRO A 60 15.24 7.89 -14.30
CA PRO A 60 16.01 9.07 -14.70
C PRO A 60 15.26 10.00 -15.68
N GLY A 61 14.27 9.47 -16.42
CA GLY A 61 13.40 10.21 -17.34
C GLY A 61 12.08 10.69 -16.72
N GLY A 62 11.92 10.59 -15.41
CA GLY A 62 10.65 10.74 -14.70
C GLY A 62 9.80 9.46 -14.71
N ILE A 63 8.81 9.42 -13.83
CA ILE A 63 7.87 8.29 -13.76
C ILE A 63 6.88 8.42 -14.92
N ARG A 64 6.98 7.51 -15.89
CA ARG A 64 6.06 7.41 -17.02
C ARG A 64 5.18 6.20 -16.85
N ALA A 65 3.95 6.32 -17.32
CA ALA A 65 3.04 5.19 -17.35
C ALA A 65 3.52 4.11 -18.31
N LEU A 66 3.22 2.86 -17.99
CA LEU A 66 3.63 1.66 -18.72
C LEU A 66 5.14 1.38 -18.77
N ASP A 67 5.97 2.23 -18.18
CA ASP A 67 7.40 1.95 -18.03
C ASP A 67 7.64 1.08 -16.78
N LEU A 68 8.59 0.15 -16.88
CA LEU A 68 9.06 -0.63 -15.75
C LEU A 68 9.86 0.29 -14.82
N LEU A 69 9.44 0.34 -13.56
CA LEU A 69 10.00 1.18 -12.51
C LEU A 69 10.65 0.27 -11.46
N PRO A 70 11.99 0.14 -11.48
CA PRO A 70 12.72 -0.50 -10.40
C PRO A 70 12.52 0.32 -9.12
N LEU A 71 12.00 -0.34 -8.09
CA LEU A 71 11.74 0.23 -6.78
C LEU A 71 12.69 -0.38 -5.77
N THR A 72 13.20 0.48 -4.89
CA THR A 72 13.95 0.05 -3.70
C THR A 72 13.29 0.65 -2.48
N VAL A 73 12.89 -0.20 -1.54
CA VAL A 73 12.49 0.21 -0.20
C VAL A 73 13.58 -0.21 0.77
N THR A 74 13.92 0.67 1.70
CA THR A 74 14.85 0.38 2.80
C THR A 74 14.13 0.66 4.11
N LEU A 75 14.11 -0.34 4.99
CA LEU A 75 13.52 -0.26 6.32
C LEU A 75 14.62 -0.32 7.36
N GLU A 76 14.63 0.65 8.28
CA GLU A 76 15.56 0.69 9.41
C GLU A 76 14.78 0.61 10.71
N GLY A 77 15.16 -0.32 11.59
CA GLY A 77 14.49 -0.56 12.87
C GLY A 77 13.10 -1.22 12.74
N VAL A 78 12.78 -1.78 11.57
CA VAL A 78 11.51 -2.49 11.29
C VAL A 78 11.82 -3.79 10.57
N GLU A 79 11.36 -4.92 11.13
CA GLU A 79 11.31 -6.19 10.42
C GLU A 79 9.94 -6.34 9.77
N ALA A 80 9.88 -6.27 8.44
CA ALA A 80 8.64 -6.44 7.69
C ALA A 80 8.53 -7.85 7.11
N THR A 81 7.38 -8.49 7.32
CA THR A 81 7.05 -9.79 6.72
C THR A 81 6.82 -9.68 5.21
N ALA A 82 6.25 -8.56 4.76
CA ALA A 82 6.01 -8.27 3.36
C ALA A 82 5.96 -6.76 3.14
N VAL A 83 6.47 -6.30 2.00
CA VAL A 83 6.41 -4.91 1.58
C VAL A 83 5.70 -4.84 0.24
N HIS A 84 4.70 -3.97 0.16
CA HIS A 84 3.92 -3.73 -1.05
C HIS A 84 3.95 -2.24 -1.37
N VAL A 85 4.08 -1.92 -2.65
CA VAL A 85 3.95 -0.55 -3.15
C VAL A 85 2.66 -0.46 -3.96
N ASP A 86 1.91 0.62 -3.70
CA ASP A 86 0.67 0.94 -4.40
C ASP A 86 0.78 2.33 -5.03
N PHE A 87 0.28 2.47 -6.25
CA PHE A 87 0.25 3.73 -6.99
C PHE A 87 -1.18 4.25 -7.03
N VAL A 88 -1.42 5.35 -6.32
CA VAL A 88 -2.75 5.97 -6.25
C VAL A 88 -2.78 7.25 -7.08
N GLY A 89 -3.71 7.32 -8.05
CA GLY A 89 -3.97 8.52 -8.84
C GLY A 89 -4.74 9.56 -8.03
N ARG A 90 -4.38 10.84 -8.19
CA ARG A 90 -5.11 11.94 -7.53
C ARG A 90 -6.55 12.08 -8.03
N GLU A 91 -6.81 11.75 -9.29
CA GLU A 91 -8.09 12.02 -9.98
C GLU A 91 -8.64 10.79 -10.73
N MET A 92 -8.06 9.60 -10.54
CA MET A 92 -8.49 8.37 -11.22
C MET A 92 -8.42 7.18 -10.26
N ASP A 93 -9.50 6.40 -10.20
CA ASP A 93 -9.47 5.08 -9.55
C ASP A 93 -8.67 4.14 -10.45
N MET A 94 -7.39 3.94 -10.10
CA MET A 94 -6.53 3.03 -10.85
C MET A 94 -6.81 1.57 -10.49
N GLY A 95 -7.71 1.28 -9.55
CA GLY A 95 -7.81 -0.02 -8.92
C GLY A 95 -6.66 -0.30 -7.95
N LEU A 96 -6.73 -1.45 -7.29
CA LEU A 96 -5.74 -1.85 -6.29
C LEU A 96 -4.57 -2.57 -6.96
N HIS A 97 -3.47 -1.85 -7.21
CA HIS A 97 -2.27 -2.41 -7.83
C HIS A 97 -1.13 -2.49 -6.82
N ARG A 98 -1.17 -3.55 -6.01
CA ARG A 98 -0.10 -3.86 -5.06
C ARG A 98 1.02 -4.63 -5.74
N PHE A 99 2.17 -3.98 -5.87
CA PHE A 99 3.39 -4.61 -6.35
C PHE A 99 4.18 -5.15 -5.16
N PRO A 100 4.32 -6.47 -5.00
CA PRO A 100 5.12 -7.04 -3.93
C PRO A 100 6.61 -6.77 -4.19
N LEU A 101 7.35 -6.44 -3.14
CA LEU A 101 8.81 -6.34 -3.19
C LEU A 101 9.42 -7.59 -2.55
N GLU A 102 10.48 -8.09 -3.17
CA GLU A 102 11.27 -9.21 -2.65
C GLU A 102 12.23 -8.70 -1.58
N ALA A 103 12.29 -9.42 -0.47
CA ALA A 103 13.24 -9.13 0.60
C ALA A 103 14.66 -9.42 0.12
N GLN A 104 15.52 -8.42 0.29
CA GLN A 104 16.96 -8.51 0.10
C GLN A 104 17.65 -8.43 1.47
N ASP A 105 18.98 -8.43 1.45
CA ASP A 105 19.76 -8.30 2.67
C ASP A 105 19.60 -6.92 3.33
N ASN A 106 19.80 -6.87 4.66
CA ASN A 106 19.89 -5.65 5.46
C ASN A 106 18.62 -4.76 5.45
N GLY A 107 17.43 -5.36 5.43
CA GLY A 107 16.17 -4.58 5.46
C GLY A 107 15.87 -3.84 4.16
N ARG A 108 16.54 -4.22 3.08
CA ARG A 108 16.30 -3.72 1.73
C ARG A 108 15.28 -4.62 1.04
N TYR A 109 14.40 -4.03 0.26
CA TYR A 109 13.39 -4.72 -0.52
C TYR A 109 13.40 -4.16 -1.93
N GLU A 110 13.43 -5.04 -2.92
CA GLU A 110 13.50 -4.66 -4.33
C GLU A 110 12.38 -5.29 -5.13
N GLY A 111 11.95 -4.60 -6.17
CA GLY A 111 11.03 -5.15 -7.13
C GLY A 111 10.80 -4.19 -8.27
N VAL A 112 10.03 -4.66 -9.24
CA VAL A 112 9.69 -3.87 -10.41
C VAL A 112 8.20 -3.63 -10.38
N ALA A 113 7.81 -2.37 -10.45
CA ALA A 113 6.43 -1.98 -10.59
C ALA A 113 6.22 -1.25 -11.91
N GLN A 114 4.96 -1.07 -12.29
CA GLN A 114 4.60 -0.36 -13.50
C GLN A 114 3.38 0.48 -13.15
N VAL A 115 3.39 1.78 -13.47
CA VAL A 115 2.18 2.58 -13.29
C VAL A 115 1.18 2.16 -14.38
N PRO A 116 0.07 1.50 -14.01
CA PRO A 116 -0.90 1.06 -15.00
C PRO A 116 -1.68 2.27 -15.50
N ILE A 117 -1.86 2.39 -16.82
CA ILE A 117 -2.95 3.19 -17.38
C ILE A 117 -4.13 2.25 -17.55
N CYS A 118 -5.05 2.31 -16.61
CA CYS A 118 -6.39 1.79 -16.80
C CYS A 118 -7.33 2.99 -16.77
N THR A 119 -7.51 3.67 -17.91
CA THR A 119 -8.57 4.67 -18.05
C THR A 119 -9.88 3.93 -18.27
N GLU A 120 -10.91 4.21 -17.47
CA GLU A 120 -12.26 3.60 -17.57
C GLU A 120 -12.98 3.82 -18.91
N ALA A 121 -12.37 4.52 -19.88
CA ALA A 121 -13.04 4.89 -21.12
C ALA A 121 -12.83 3.95 -22.31
N THR A 122 -11.84 3.05 -22.35
CA THR A 122 -11.76 2.04 -23.43
C THR A 122 -10.71 0.98 -23.17
N MET A 123 -11.13 -0.29 -23.28
CA MET A 123 -10.35 -1.54 -23.33
C MET A 123 -10.20 -2.31 -21.99
N PRO A 124 -10.67 -3.57 -21.91
CA PRO A 124 -10.35 -4.45 -20.79
C PRO A 124 -8.90 -4.94 -20.89
N CYS A 125 -8.05 -4.55 -19.94
CA CYS A 125 -6.70 -5.09 -19.82
C CYS A 125 -6.78 -6.53 -19.28
N LEU A 126 -6.64 -7.52 -20.17
CA LEU A 126 -6.33 -8.89 -19.75
C LEU A 126 -4.80 -9.03 -19.56
N PRO A 127 -4.33 -9.63 -18.46
CA PRO A 127 -2.95 -10.04 -18.33
C PRO A 127 -2.66 -11.17 -19.33
N ARG A 128 -1.68 -10.96 -20.21
CA ARG A 128 -1.23 -11.97 -21.17
C ARG A 128 -0.36 -13.00 -20.42
N SER A 129 -0.95 -14.15 -20.08
CA SER A 129 -0.22 -15.33 -19.61
C SER A 129 0.62 -15.88 -20.77
N TRP A 130 1.91 -16.08 -20.53
CA TRP A 130 2.77 -16.94 -21.36
C TRP A 130 2.49 -18.41 -21.06
#